data_AF-A0A7L5YH30-F1
#
_entry.id   AF-A0A7L5YH30-F1
#
_cell.length_a   1.000
_cell.length_b   1.000
_cell.length_c   1.000
_cell.angle_alpha   90.00
_cell.angle_beta   90.00
_cell.angle_gamma   90.00
#
_symmetry.space_group_name_H-M   'P 1'
#
loop_
_entity.id
_entity.type
_entity.pdbx_description
1 polymer ?
#
loop_
_entity_poly.entity_id
_entity_poly.type
_entity_poly.pdbx_seq_one_letter_code
_entity_poly.pdbx_strand_id
1 'polypeptide(L)' 'MHKLGVITTLLGLILSVAGLAVGFWEMLHGNGNAQFWLSLIPLGFVGLFVGVTLTQLYNKQERRKPE' A
#
# COMPACT_ATOMS: atom_id res chain seq x y z
N MET A 1 17.42 -0.91 7.05
CA MET A 1 16.16 -0.14 7.23
C MET A 1 15.52 0.29 5.92
N HIS A 2 16.29 0.47 4.83
CA HIS A 2 15.75 0.70 3.47
C HIS A 2 14.74 -0.37 2.99
N LYS A 3 14.95 -1.64 3.36
CA LYS A 3 14.09 -2.75 2.95
C LYS A 3 12.69 -2.71 3.60
N LEU A 4 12.56 -2.18 4.83
CA LEU A 4 11.27 -2.14 5.52
C LEU A 4 10.30 -1.22 4.80
N GLY A 5 10.69 0.03 4.53
CA GLY A 5 9.83 0.98 3.80
C GLY A 5 9.44 0.47 2.41
N VAL A 6 10.36 -0.17 1.69
CA VAL A 6 10.09 -0.77 0.37
C VAL A 6 9.09 -1.93 0.48
N ILE A 7 9.27 -2.84 1.45
CA ILE A 7 8.36 -3.96 1.67
C ILE A 7 6.96 -3.46 2.05
N THR A 8 6.85 -2.49 2.96
CA THR A 8 5.55 -1.96 3.37
C THR A 8 4.84 -1.24 2.21
N THR A 9 5.60 -0.53 1.37
CA THR A 9 5.07 0.11 0.16
C THR A 9 4.54 -0.94 -0.82
N LEU A 10 5.32 -1.99 -1.11
CA LEU A 10 4.90 -3.08 -1.99
C LEU A 10 3.65 -3.79 -1.45
N LEU A 11 3.60 -4.05 -0.15
CA LEU A 11 2.47 -4.72 0.47
C LEU A 11 1.20 -3.87 0.40
N GLY A 12 1.29 -2.56 0.68
CA GLY A 12 0.19 -1.63 0.51
C GLY A 12 -0.26 -1.49 -0.95
N LEU A 13 0.68 -1.52 -1.89
CA LEU A 13 0.39 -1.48 -3.32
C LEU A 13 -0.41 -2.70 -3.75
N ILE A 14 0.06 -3.90 -3.38
CA ILE A 14 -0.60 -5.16 -3.71
C ILE A 14 -2.00 -5.20 -3.10
N LEU A 15 -2.16 -4.80 -1.83
CA LEU A 15 -3.47 -4.72 -1.19
C LEU A 15 -4.42 -3.78 -1.92
N SER A 16 -3.93 -2.62 -2.36
CA SER A 16 -4.74 -1.62 -3.06
C SER A 16 -5.17 -2.13 -4.43
N VAL A 17 -4.24 -2.70 -5.19
CA VAL A 17 -4.52 -3.25 -6.52
C VAL A 17 -5.46 -4.46 -6.44
N ALA A 18 -5.24 -5.37 -5.48
CA ALA A 18 -6.11 -6.53 -5.28
C ALA A 18 -7.51 -6.11 -4.80
N GLY A 19 -7.62 -5.18 -3.85
CA GLY A 19 -8.90 -4.65 -3.37
C GLY A 19 -9.69 -3.93 -4.48
N LEU A 20 -9.01 -3.18 -5.34
CA LEU A 20 -9.63 -2.56 -6.52
C LEU A 20 -10.08 -3.62 -7.53
N ALA A 21 -9.18 -4.50 -7.98
CA ALA A 21 -9.48 -5.48 -9.01
C ALA A 21 -10.60 -6.43 -8.58
N VAL A 22 -10.48 -7.04 -7.39
CA VAL A 22 -11.46 -8.01 -6.88
C VAL A 22 -12.73 -7.30 -6.41
N GLY A 23 -12.62 -6.16 -5.72
CA GLY A 23 -13.80 -5.45 -5.22
C GLY A 23 -14.72 -4.95 -6.33
N PHE A 24 -14.16 -4.38 -7.40
CA PHE A 24 -14.97 -3.98 -8.56
C PHE A 24 -15.46 -5.18 -9.36
N TRP A 25 -14.69 -6.27 -9.47
CA TRP A 25 -15.15 -7.51 -10.11
C TRP A 25 -16.37 -8.11 -9.41
N GLU A 26 -16.31 -8.22 -8.09
CA GLU A 26 -17.39 -8.72 -7.24
C GLU A 26 -18.64 -7.82 -7.32
N MET A 27 -18.45 -6.50 -7.41
CA MET A 27 -19.55 -5.55 -7.58
C MET A 27 -20.28 -5.75 -8.92
N LEU A 28 -19.54 -6.04 -10.00
CA LEU A 28 -20.12 -6.32 -11.32
C LEU A 28 -20.86 -7.67 -11.39
N HIS A 29 -20.43 -8.64 -10.58
CA HIS A 29 -21.08 -9.96 -10.50
C HIS A 29 -22.23 -10.00 -9.47
N GLY A 30 -22.52 -8.87 -8.81
CA GLY A 30 -23.60 -8.75 -7.83
C GLY A 30 -23.35 -9.54 -6.54
N ASN A 31 -22.08 -9.88 -6.24
CA ASN A 31 -21.76 -10.68 -5.06
C ASN A 31 -21.63 -9.81 -3.80
N GLY A 32 -22.13 -10.30 -2.66
CA GLY A 32 -22.16 -9.55 -1.39
C GLY A 32 -20.78 -9.24 -0.79
N ASN A 33 -19.71 -9.87 -1.30
CA ASN A 33 -18.36 -9.69 -0.80
C ASN A 33 -17.65 -8.44 -1.36
N ALA A 34 -18.25 -7.73 -2.32
CA ALA A 34 -17.68 -6.52 -2.90
C ALA A 34 -17.31 -5.48 -1.83
N GLN A 35 -18.19 -5.27 -0.84
CA GLN A 35 -17.95 -4.33 0.26
C GLN A 35 -16.70 -4.70 1.06
N PHE A 36 -16.48 -5.99 1.33
CA PHE A 36 -15.31 -6.47 2.05
C PHE A 36 -14.03 -6.15 1.26
N TRP A 37 -13.98 -6.52 -0.02
CA TRP A 37 -12.81 -6.26 -0.87
C TRP A 37 -12.51 -4.77 -1.07
N LEU A 38 -13.55 -3.95 -1.26
CA LEU A 38 -13.38 -2.51 -1.39
C LEU A 38 -12.90 -1.88 -0.07
N SER A 39 -13.26 -2.45 1.09
CA SER A 39 -12.78 -1.97 2.40
C SER A 39 -11.28 -2.23 2.64
N LEU A 40 -10.63 -3.14 1.88
CA LEU A 40 -9.18 -3.30 1.91
C LEU A 40 -8.44 -2.14 1.22
N ILE A 41 -9.10 -1.35 0.35
CA ILE A 41 -8.46 -0.27 -0.40
C ILE A 41 -7.92 0.82 0.55
N PRO A 42 -8.72 1.38 1.49
CA PRO A 42 -8.20 2.34 2.48
C PRO A 42 -7.00 1.80 3.27
N LEU A 43 -7.01 0.52 3.66
CA LEU A 43 -5.91 -0.13 4.37
C LEU A 43 -4.64 -0.22 3.51
N GLY A 44 -4.80 -0.58 2.23
CA GLY A 44 -3.71 -0.56 1.25
C GLY A 44 -3.10 0.83 1.07
N PHE A 45 -3.93 1.87 1.01
CA PHE A 45 -3.50 3.26 0.92
C PHE A 45 -2.70 3.72 2.15
N VAL A 46 -3.14 3.36 3.35
CA VAL A 46 -2.38 3.66 4.58
C VAL A 46 -1.03 2.95 4.56
N GLY A 47 -0.98 1.68 4.14
CA GLY A 47 0.27 0.93 3.99
C GLY A 47 1.23 1.58 2.99
N LEU A 48 0.72 2.01 1.84
CA LEU A 48 1.46 2.78 0.84
C LEU A 48 2.03 4.08 1.44
N PHE A 49 1.19 4.87 2.10
CA PHE A 49 1.59 6.15 2.68
C PHE A 49 2.71 5.98 3.69
N VAL A 50 2.59 5.02 4.60
CA VAL A 50 3.60 4.72 5.63
C VAL A 50 4.89 4.22 4.97
N GLY A 51 4.80 3.27 4.04
CA GLY A 51 5.97 2.72 3.35
C GLY A 51 6.74 3.77 2.56
N VAL A 52 6.03 4.62 1.81
CA VAL A 52 6.63 5.71 1.04
C VAL A 52 7.27 6.73 1.96
N THR A 53 6.58 7.15 3.02
CA THR A 53 7.10 8.13 3.99
C THR A 53 8.37 7.62 4.66
N LEU A 54 8.40 6.37 5.10
CA LEU A 54 9.59 5.75 5.69
C LEU A 54 10.76 5.68 4.70
N THR A 55 10.47 5.29 3.45
CA THR A 55 11.50 5.19 2.39
C THR A 55 12.11 6.55 2.08
N GLN A 56 11.27 7.59 1.95
CA GLN A 56 11.75 8.95 1.68
C GLN A 56 12.52 9.55 2.86
N LEU A 57 12.03 9.38 4.09
CA LEU A 57 12.71 9.87 5.29
C LEU A 57 14.11 9.25 5.42
N TYR A 58 14.22 7.94 5.17
CA TYR A 58 15.50 7.24 5.22
C TYR A 58 16.47 7.74 4.14
N ASN A 59 16.04 7.86 2.88
CA ASN A 59 16.88 8.41 1.80
C ASN A 59 17.38 9.82 2.11
N LYS A 60 16.55 10.65 2.76
CA LYS A 60 16.95 11.99 3.19
C LYS A 60 18.03 11.97 4.28
N GLN A 61 17.99 11.01 5.20
CA GLN A 61 19.01 10.85 6.25
C GLN A 61 20.35 10.36 5.66
N GLU A 62 20.32 9.40 4.74
CA GLU A 62 21.53 8.88 4.10
C GLU A 62 22.28 9.96 3.31
N ARG A 63 21.55 10.85 2.63
CA ARG A 63 22.12 12.01 1.90
C ARG A 63 22.69 13.12 2.81
N ARG A 64 22.51 13.06 4.13
CA ARG A 64 22.92 14.10 5.09
C ARG A 64 24.09 13.67 5.98
N LYS A 65 24.59 12.44 5.86
CA LYS A 65 25.78 11.98 6.59
C LYS A 65 27.03 12.67 6.02
N PRO A 66 27.79 13.45 6.82
CA PRO A 66 29.11 13.93 6.41
C PRO A 66 30.09 12.75 6.37
N GLU A 67 30.96 12.73 5.35
CA GLU A 67 32.03 11.73 5.16
C GLU A 67 33.10 11.81 6.26
#